data_AF-A0A6L8UFI8-F1
#
_entry.id   AF-A0A6L8UFI8-F1
#
_cell.length_a   1.000
_cell.length_b   1.000
_cell.length_c   1.000
_cell.angle_alpha   90.00
_cell.angle_beta   90.00
_cell.angle_gamma   90.00
#
_symmetry.space_group_name_H-M   'P 1'
#
loop_
_entity.id
_entity.type
_entity.pdbx_description
1 polymer ?
#
loop_
_entity_poly.entity_id
_entity_poly.type
_entity_poly.pdbx_seq_one_letter_code
_entity_poly.pdbx_strand_id
1 'polypeptide(L)'
;MKREKVKSSNIASAAYDAGKKHLDIEFVKGGLYRYFDVPEDKFRKMMKAESAGKFFAAEIKNVYNSKRINTFDYVIDSLTDDQKKRLIEHFNSIYKCSVLSDHEYRIIYLTWLWANGFVYKDENALSMIDEKNSDLPLNAFEITIEDEDKGGVNLDLMYTFYSIEKIVQLANWNDK
;
A
#
# COMPACT_ATOMS: atom_id res chain seq x y z
N MET A 1 5.63 -5.67 -12.10
CA MET A 1 4.61 -6.74 -11.99
C MET A 1 3.26 -6.09 -11.83
N LYS A 2 2.20 -6.69 -12.35
CA LYS A 2 0.82 -6.21 -12.19
C LYS A 2 0.05 -7.18 -11.27
N ARG A 3 -0.81 -6.64 -10.39
CA ARG A 3 -1.70 -7.44 -9.53
C ARG A 3 -2.96 -7.84 -10.28
N GLU A 4 -3.40 -9.07 -10.07
CA GLU A 4 -4.62 -9.64 -10.65
C GLU A 4 -5.60 -10.01 -9.54
N LYS A 5 -6.88 -9.61 -9.69
CA LYS A 5 -7.94 -10.02 -8.76
C LYS A 5 -8.16 -11.52 -8.83
N VAL A 6 -8.40 -12.14 -7.70
CA VAL A 6 -8.61 -13.60 -7.61
C VAL A 6 -10.00 -13.95 -7.10
N LYS A 7 -10.46 -15.16 -7.42
CA LYS A 7 -11.70 -15.70 -6.88
C LYS A 7 -11.47 -16.20 -5.45
N SER A 8 -11.68 -15.32 -4.46
CA SER A 8 -11.54 -15.65 -3.04
C SER A 8 -12.31 -14.65 -2.16
N SER A 9 -12.82 -15.10 -1.02
CA SER A 9 -13.37 -14.22 0.02
C SER A 9 -12.30 -13.68 0.97
N ASN A 10 -11.08 -14.21 0.92
CA ASN A 10 -9.98 -13.86 1.82
C ASN A 10 -8.77 -13.23 1.10
N ILE A 11 -8.61 -13.47 -0.21
CA ILE A 11 -7.53 -12.90 -1.03
C ILE A 11 -8.14 -11.91 -2.01
N ALA A 12 -7.69 -10.66 -1.96
CA ALA A 12 -8.14 -9.60 -2.84
C ALA A 12 -7.45 -9.70 -4.21
N SER A 13 -6.12 -9.85 -4.22
CA SER A 13 -5.33 -9.91 -5.45
C SER A 13 -4.03 -10.71 -5.26
N ALA A 14 -3.41 -11.07 -6.38
CA ALA A 14 -2.09 -11.70 -6.41
C ALA A 14 -1.22 -11.16 -7.57
N ALA A 15 0.10 -11.11 -7.38
CA ALA A 15 1.08 -10.80 -8.43
C ALA A 15 2.27 -11.76 -8.35
N TYR A 16 2.88 -12.07 -9.49
CA TYR A 16 4.02 -12.98 -9.54
C TYR A 16 5.23 -12.39 -10.30
N ASP A 17 6.41 -12.49 -9.71
CA ASP A 17 7.71 -12.16 -10.32
C ASP A 17 8.38 -13.46 -10.76
N ALA A 18 8.43 -13.75 -12.05
CA ALA A 18 9.12 -14.95 -12.52
C ALA A 18 10.65 -14.85 -12.38
N GLY A 19 11.22 -13.64 -12.49
CA GLY A 19 12.66 -13.42 -12.36
C GLY A 19 13.16 -13.61 -10.93
N LYS A 20 12.34 -13.26 -9.94
CA LYS A 20 12.66 -13.39 -8.51
C LYS A 20 11.96 -14.56 -7.80
N LYS A 21 11.03 -15.24 -8.48
CA LYS A 21 10.15 -16.27 -7.90
C LYS A 21 9.38 -15.77 -6.67
N HIS A 22 8.92 -14.53 -6.73
CA HIS A 22 8.15 -13.91 -5.66
C HIS A 22 6.66 -13.96 -5.99
N LEU A 23 5.86 -14.45 -5.04
CA LEU A 23 4.41 -14.37 -5.09
C LEU A 23 3.92 -13.36 -4.05
N ASP A 24 3.37 -12.25 -4.53
CA ASP A 24 2.75 -11.26 -3.67
C ASP A 24 1.25 -11.56 -3.56
N ILE A 25 0.74 -11.69 -2.33
CA ILE A 25 -0.66 -11.96 -1.99
C ILE A 25 -1.19 -10.79 -1.17
N GLU A 26 -2.25 -10.18 -1.66
CA GLU A 26 -3.00 -9.16 -0.96
C GLU A 26 -4.23 -9.79 -0.32
N PHE A 27 -4.32 -9.78 1.01
CA PHE A 27 -5.49 -10.30 1.73
C PHE A 27 -6.55 -9.23 1.88
N VAL A 28 -7.83 -9.62 1.72
CA VAL A 28 -8.99 -8.73 1.96
C VAL A 28 -8.91 -8.08 3.35
N LYS A 29 -8.47 -8.85 4.35
CA LYS A 29 -8.15 -8.38 5.69
C LYS A 29 -6.76 -8.95 6.06
N GLY A 30 -5.74 -8.11 6.15
CA GLY A 30 -4.40 -8.54 6.56
C GLY A 30 -3.23 -7.86 5.82
N GLY A 31 -3.49 -7.16 4.73
CA GLY A 31 -2.48 -6.44 3.96
C GLY A 31 -1.71 -7.32 2.96
N LEU A 32 -0.55 -6.84 2.53
CA LEU A 32 0.26 -7.45 1.48
C LEU A 32 1.37 -8.34 2.06
N TYR A 33 1.50 -9.54 1.53
CA TYR A 33 2.57 -10.49 1.89
C TYR A 33 3.29 -10.95 0.63
N ARG A 34 4.61 -11.05 0.73
CA ARG A 34 5.45 -11.70 -0.27
C ARG A 34 5.83 -13.09 0.22
N TYR A 35 5.60 -14.08 -0.63
CA TYR A 35 6.07 -15.44 -0.48
C TYR A 35 7.28 -15.63 -1.40
N PHE A 36 8.36 -16.16 -0.85
CA PHE A 36 9.64 -16.32 -1.53
C PHE A 36 9.78 -17.72 -2.14
N ASP A 37 10.55 -17.81 -3.22
CA ASP A 37 10.89 -19.06 -3.91
C ASP A 37 9.67 -19.89 -4.36
N VAL A 38 8.53 -19.23 -4.59
CA VAL A 38 7.32 -19.89 -5.06
C VAL A 38 7.47 -20.22 -6.54
N PRO A 39 7.36 -21.49 -6.96
CA PRO A 39 7.40 -21.86 -8.37
C PRO A 39 6.23 -21.26 -9.16
N GLU A 40 6.48 -20.91 -10.42
CA GLU A 40 5.47 -20.27 -11.29
C GLU A 40 4.24 -21.16 -11.49
N ASP A 41 4.40 -22.48 -11.49
CA ASP A 41 3.28 -23.42 -11.63
C ASP A 41 2.29 -23.32 -10.46
N LYS A 42 2.77 -23.03 -9.24
CA LYS A 42 1.90 -22.81 -8.07
C LYS A 42 1.06 -21.55 -8.25
N PHE A 43 1.64 -20.46 -8.71
CA PHE A 43 0.88 -19.25 -9.04
C PHE A 43 -0.17 -19.52 -10.12
N ARG A 44 0.23 -20.13 -11.25
CA ARG A 44 -0.70 -20.44 -12.35
C ARG A 44 -1.85 -21.37 -11.91
N LYS A 45 -1.57 -22.36 -11.07
CA LYS A 45 -2.59 -23.25 -10.49
C LYS A 45 -3.53 -22.51 -9.55
N MET A 46 -3.00 -21.64 -8.69
CA MET A 46 -3.79 -20.81 -7.79
C MET A 46 -4.76 -19.89 -8.56
N MET A 47 -4.27 -19.23 -9.63
CA MET A 47 -5.09 -18.34 -10.46
C MET A 47 -6.22 -19.07 -11.19
N LYS A 48 -6.05 -20.36 -11.47
CA LYS A 48 -7.07 -21.21 -12.14
C LYS A 48 -7.97 -21.96 -11.16
N ALA A 49 -7.65 -21.98 -9.87
CA ALA A 49 -8.41 -22.73 -8.89
C ALA A 49 -9.82 -22.13 -8.71
N GLU A 50 -10.80 -22.98 -8.40
CA GLU A 50 -12.17 -22.55 -8.09
C GLU A 50 -12.21 -21.59 -6.89
N SER A 51 -11.28 -21.78 -5.94
CA SER A 51 -11.04 -20.88 -4.83
C SER A 51 -9.54 -20.69 -4.64
N ALA A 52 -9.04 -19.52 -5.02
CA ALA A 52 -7.65 -19.16 -4.83
C ALA A 52 -7.26 -19.20 -3.34
N GLY A 53 -8.17 -18.83 -2.45
CA GLY A 53 -7.97 -18.90 -1.00
C GLY A 53 -7.76 -20.34 -0.48
N LYS A 54 -8.57 -21.31 -0.94
CA LYS A 54 -8.39 -22.72 -0.56
C LYS A 54 -7.07 -23.28 -1.09
N PHE A 55 -6.74 -23.00 -2.36
CA PHE A 55 -5.47 -23.43 -2.94
C PHE A 55 -4.28 -22.85 -2.16
N PHE A 56 -4.30 -21.53 -1.92
CA PHE A 56 -3.26 -20.84 -1.17
C PHE A 56 -3.06 -21.45 0.23
N ALA A 57 -4.14 -21.74 0.96
CA ALA A 57 -4.06 -22.33 2.30
C ALA A 57 -3.44 -23.74 2.29
N ALA A 58 -3.74 -24.55 1.27
CA ALA A 58 -3.26 -25.92 1.14
C ALA A 58 -1.80 -25.99 0.63
N GLU A 59 -1.45 -25.15 -0.34
CA GLU A 59 -0.25 -25.34 -1.16
C GLU A 59 0.83 -24.28 -0.95
N ILE A 60 0.53 -23.16 -0.28
CA ILE A 60 1.42 -21.99 -0.22
C ILE A 60 1.65 -21.48 1.20
N LYS A 61 0.59 -21.20 1.97
CA LYS A 61 0.63 -20.40 3.22
C LYS A 61 1.72 -20.81 4.22
N ASN A 62 1.89 -22.10 4.44
CA ASN A 62 2.85 -22.66 5.41
C ASN A 62 3.98 -23.45 4.74
N VAL A 63 4.08 -23.36 3.41
CA VAL A 63 5.09 -24.09 2.61
C VAL A 63 6.26 -23.18 2.26
N TYR A 64 5.97 -21.89 2.03
CA TYR A 64 6.98 -20.91 1.63
C TYR A 64 7.17 -19.88 2.73
N ASN A 65 8.42 -19.45 2.89
CA ASN A 65 8.74 -18.32 3.74
C ASN A 65 8.02 -17.09 3.20
N SER A 66 7.50 -16.29 4.12
CA SER A 66 6.82 -15.05 3.77
C SER A 66 7.30 -13.90 4.63
N LYS A 67 7.19 -12.70 4.04
CA LYS A 67 7.38 -11.44 4.74
C LYS A 67 6.16 -10.58 4.47
N ARG A 68 5.60 -9.97 5.51
CA ARG A 68 4.64 -8.88 5.33
C ARG A 68 5.36 -7.75 4.60
N ILE A 69 4.86 -7.38 3.44
CA ILE A 69 5.38 -6.22 2.72
C ILE A 69 4.65 -5.02 3.27
N ASN A 70 5.42 -4.07 3.81
CA ASN A 70 4.81 -2.80 4.13
C ASN A 70 4.59 -2.09 2.80
N THR A 71 3.36 -1.68 2.50
CA THR A 71 3.07 -0.97 1.24
C THR A 71 3.90 0.30 1.13
N PHE A 72 4.28 0.89 2.27
CA PHE A 72 5.21 2.02 2.33
C PHE A 72 6.61 1.67 1.86
N ASP A 73 7.09 0.42 2.04
CA ASP A 73 8.43 0.01 1.60
C ASP A 73 8.61 0.30 0.11
N TYR A 74 7.57 0.16 -0.71
CA TYR A 74 7.63 0.50 -2.14
C TYR A 74 7.91 1.99 -2.38
N VAL A 75 7.22 2.87 -1.65
CA VAL A 75 7.45 4.32 -1.75
C VAL A 75 8.80 4.69 -1.14
N ILE A 76 9.16 4.12 0.01
CA ILE A 76 10.43 4.36 0.68
C ILE A 76 11.62 3.91 -0.16
N ASP A 77 11.53 2.75 -0.79
CA ASP A 77 12.54 2.21 -1.68
C ASP A 77 12.68 3.05 -2.96
N SER A 78 11.63 3.77 -3.36
CA SER A 78 11.68 4.71 -4.48
C SER A 78 12.36 6.05 -4.13
N LEU A 79 12.50 6.37 -2.83
CA LEU A 79 13.15 7.59 -2.37
C LEU A 79 14.68 7.43 -2.29
N THR A 80 15.40 8.43 -2.76
CA THR A 80 16.84 8.58 -2.57
C THR A 80 17.19 8.85 -1.09
N ASP A 81 18.43 8.59 -0.71
CA ASP A 81 18.89 8.82 0.68
C ASP A 81 18.79 10.31 1.09
N ASP A 82 19.00 11.22 0.14
CA ASP A 82 18.83 12.65 0.39
C ASP A 82 17.36 13.02 0.62
N GLN A 83 16.43 12.46 -0.16
CA GLN A 83 14.99 12.65 0.07
C GLN A 83 14.56 12.08 1.43
N LYS A 84 15.04 10.89 1.80
CA LYS A 84 14.78 10.30 3.12
C LYS A 84 15.29 11.20 4.25
N LYS A 85 16.50 11.75 4.12
CA LYS A 85 17.07 12.68 5.10
C LYS A 85 16.23 13.95 5.26
N ARG A 86 15.82 14.58 4.15
CA ARG A 86 14.99 15.80 4.19
C ARG A 86 13.61 15.54 4.80
N LEU A 87 13.02 14.37 4.54
CA LEU A 87 11.77 13.97 5.18
C LEU A 87 11.93 13.81 6.70
N ILE A 88 13.01 13.16 7.16
CA ILE A 88 13.34 13.07 8.58
C ILE A 88 13.47 14.46 9.20
N GLU A 89 14.23 15.36 8.57
CA GLU A 89 14.40 16.74 9.07
C GLU A 89 13.06 17.48 9.16
N HIS A 90 12.18 17.29 8.17
CA HIS A 90 10.84 17.88 8.15
C HIS A 90 9.98 17.37 9.30
N PHE A 91 9.82 16.05 9.46
CA PHE A 91 9.02 15.48 10.54
C PHE A 91 9.61 15.77 11.92
N ASN A 92 10.94 15.81 12.03
CA ASN A 92 11.61 16.23 13.26
C ASN A 92 11.27 17.67 13.65
N SER A 93 11.18 18.58 12.68
CA SER A 93 10.85 19.98 12.94
C SER A 93 9.43 20.21 13.47
N ILE A 94 8.50 19.30 13.15
CA ILE A 94 7.10 19.40 13.56
C ILE A 94 6.85 18.63 14.87
N TYR A 95 7.37 17.41 15.00
CA TYR A 95 7.03 16.48 16.09
C TYR A 95 8.21 15.98 16.93
N LYS A 96 9.43 16.50 16.74
CA LYS A 96 10.68 15.98 17.37
C LYS A 96 10.92 14.49 17.08
N CYS A 97 10.56 14.09 15.87
CA CYS A 97 10.72 12.73 15.33
C CYS A 97 12.06 12.58 14.59
N SER A 98 13.03 11.89 15.19
CA SER A 98 14.36 11.66 14.60
C SER A 98 14.46 10.42 13.71
N VAL A 99 13.43 9.57 13.71
CA VAL A 99 13.31 8.37 12.88
C VAL A 99 11.84 8.23 12.46
N LEU A 100 11.58 8.12 11.15
CA LEU A 100 10.23 7.93 10.65
C LEU A 100 9.71 6.55 11.04
N SER A 101 8.52 6.51 11.63
CA SER A 101 7.79 5.28 11.92
C SER A 101 6.75 4.99 10.83
N ASP A 102 6.03 3.88 10.97
CA ASP A 102 4.89 3.53 10.12
C ASP A 102 3.88 4.69 10.00
N HIS A 103 3.71 5.52 11.03
CA HIS A 103 2.82 6.69 11.00
C HIS A 103 3.29 7.76 10.00
N GLU A 104 4.55 8.19 10.08
CA GLU A 104 5.10 9.18 9.16
C GLU A 104 5.15 8.66 7.73
N TYR A 105 5.44 7.36 7.55
CA TYR A 105 5.39 6.73 6.24
C TYR A 105 3.97 6.65 5.66
N ARG A 106 2.93 6.52 6.50
CA ARG A 106 1.53 6.68 6.07
C ARG A 106 1.27 8.07 5.53
N ILE A 107 1.75 9.10 6.20
CA ILE A 107 1.58 10.50 5.77
C ILE A 107 2.28 10.76 4.44
N ILE A 108 3.51 10.29 4.31
CA ILE A 108 4.30 10.34 3.07
C ILE A 108 3.52 9.68 1.94
N TYR A 109 3.05 8.45 2.14
CA TYR A 109 2.31 7.74 1.11
C TYR A 109 0.99 8.42 0.72
N LEU A 110 0.21 8.89 1.69
CA LEU A 110 -1.02 9.63 1.40
C LEU A 110 -0.70 10.87 0.56
N THR A 111 0.36 11.59 0.90
CA THR A 111 0.83 12.75 0.13
C THR A 111 1.18 12.37 -1.32
N TRP A 112 1.80 11.22 -1.53
CA TRP A 112 2.03 10.67 -2.88
C TRP A 112 0.72 10.42 -3.63
N LEU A 113 -0.34 9.93 -2.96
CA LEU A 113 -1.65 9.75 -3.59
C LEU A 113 -2.25 11.05 -4.10
N TRP A 114 -2.21 12.10 -3.28
CA TRP A 114 -2.68 13.42 -3.69
C TRP A 114 -1.90 13.94 -4.89
N ALA A 115 -0.57 13.88 -4.82
CA ALA A 115 0.33 14.32 -5.87
C ALA A 115 0.04 13.64 -7.22
N ASN A 116 -0.33 12.36 -7.18
CA ASN A 116 -0.57 11.54 -8.37
C ASN A 116 -2.05 11.45 -8.78
N GLY A 117 -2.93 12.27 -8.20
CA GLY A 117 -4.35 12.34 -8.60
C GLY A 117 -5.19 11.13 -8.17
N PHE A 118 -4.71 10.34 -7.22
CA PHE A 118 -5.46 9.21 -6.64
C PHE A 118 -6.41 9.64 -5.52
N VAL A 119 -6.53 10.94 -5.23
CA VAL A 119 -7.49 11.49 -4.27
C VAL A 119 -8.45 12.41 -5.01
N TYR A 120 -9.75 12.14 -4.92
CA TYR A 120 -10.83 12.92 -5.53
C TYR A 120 -11.75 13.49 -4.45
N LYS A 121 -12.58 14.48 -4.81
CA LYS A 121 -13.62 15.02 -3.92
C LYS A 121 -14.96 14.36 -4.24
N ASP A 122 -15.64 13.81 -3.24
CA ASP A 122 -16.97 13.25 -3.41
C ASP A 122 -18.06 14.36 -3.49
N GLU A 123 -19.32 13.94 -3.56
CA GLU A 123 -20.48 14.84 -3.62
C GLU A 123 -20.62 15.77 -2.39
N ASN A 124 -20.00 15.41 -1.27
CA ASN A 124 -19.98 16.18 -0.02
C ASN A 124 -18.70 17.00 0.15
N ALA A 125 -17.87 17.10 -0.90
CA ALA A 125 -16.55 17.74 -0.89
C ALA A 125 -15.55 17.10 0.10
N LEU A 126 -15.74 15.83 0.43
CA LEU A 126 -14.79 15.05 1.23
C LEU A 126 -13.73 14.45 0.32
N SER A 127 -12.46 14.51 0.75
CA SER A 127 -11.34 13.89 0.04
C SER A 127 -11.40 12.36 0.19
N MET A 128 -11.54 11.64 -0.92
CA MET A 128 -11.67 10.17 -1.02
C MET A 128 -10.55 9.59 -1.89
N ILE A 129 -10.09 8.37 -1.58
CA ILE A 129 -9.10 7.67 -2.41
C ILE A 129 -9.79 6.95 -3.58
N ASP A 130 -9.27 7.10 -4.79
CA ASP A 130 -9.71 6.37 -5.97
C ASP A 130 -9.20 4.92 -5.93
N GLU A 131 -9.94 4.06 -5.24
CA GLU A 131 -9.60 2.63 -5.09
C GLU A 131 -9.62 1.85 -6.41
N LYS A 132 -10.32 2.35 -7.43
CA LYS A 132 -10.54 1.61 -8.68
C LYS A 132 -9.41 1.80 -9.67
N ASN A 133 -8.84 3.00 -9.70
CA ASN A 133 -7.75 3.34 -10.62
C ASN A 133 -6.38 3.30 -9.96
N SER A 134 -6.35 3.27 -8.64
CA SER A 134 -5.11 3.08 -7.91
C SER A 134 -4.89 1.58 -7.78
N ASP A 135 -3.79 1.03 -8.30
CA ASP A 135 -3.41 -0.38 -8.13
C ASP A 135 -3.08 -0.71 -6.65
N LEU A 136 -3.62 0.04 -5.68
CA LEU A 136 -3.13 0.16 -4.32
C LEU A 136 -3.77 -0.86 -3.40
N PRO A 137 -2.98 -1.45 -2.49
CA PRO A 137 -3.52 -2.31 -1.46
C PRO A 137 -4.09 -1.45 -0.33
N LEU A 138 -5.30 -0.93 -0.50
CA LEU A 138 -5.91 -0.01 0.47
C LEU A 138 -6.19 -0.65 1.83
N ASN A 139 -6.32 -1.98 1.85
CA ASN A 139 -6.36 -2.79 3.07
C ASN A 139 -5.03 -2.85 3.84
N ALA A 140 -3.92 -2.37 3.28
CA ALA A 140 -2.62 -2.35 3.94
C ALA A 140 -2.45 -1.13 4.86
N PHE A 141 -3.23 -0.09 4.62
CA PHE A 141 -3.39 1.00 5.56
C PHE A 141 -4.47 0.51 6.53
N GLU A 142 -4.13 0.28 7.81
CA GLU A 142 -5.13 0.34 8.89
C GLU A 142 -5.60 1.79 9.03
N ILE A 143 -6.05 2.36 7.93
CA ILE A 143 -7.07 3.38 7.92
C ILE A 143 -8.34 2.57 8.17
N THR A 144 -8.48 2.07 9.40
CA THR A 144 -9.76 1.65 9.94
C THR A 144 -10.57 2.91 10.06
N ILE A 145 -11.19 3.19 8.94
CA ILE A 145 -12.48 3.78 8.81
C ILE A 145 -13.38 3.21 9.93
N GLU A 146 -13.52 3.94 11.04
CA GLU A 146 -14.54 3.63 12.03
C GLU A 146 -15.89 4.07 11.43
N ASP A 147 -16.74 3.07 11.25
CA ASP A 147 -18.04 3.18 10.63
C ASP A 147 -19.06 3.53 11.71
N GLU A 148 -19.65 4.72 11.62
CA GLU A 148 -21.11 4.78 11.75
C GLU A 148 -21.64 5.08 10.33
N ASP A 149 -21.69 4.00 9.55
CA ASP A 149 -22.29 3.77 8.22
C ASP A 149 -21.63 4.23 6.91
N LYS A 150 -20.65 5.14 6.91
CA LYS A 150 -19.76 5.37 5.75
C LYS A 150 -18.44 5.95 6.20
N GLY A 151 -17.69 5.24 7.02
CA GLY A 151 -16.48 5.86 7.52
C GLY A 151 -15.48 6.16 6.37
N GLY A 152 -14.71 7.21 6.57
CA GLY A 152 -13.59 7.62 5.72
C GLY A 152 -12.55 8.21 6.64
N VAL A 153 -11.26 8.12 6.30
CA VAL A 153 -10.29 8.99 6.97
C VAL A 153 -10.54 10.41 6.52
N ASN A 154 -10.64 11.33 7.49
CA ASN A 154 -10.69 12.76 7.20
C ASN A 154 -9.32 13.21 6.68
N LEU A 155 -9.14 13.01 5.38
CA LEU A 155 -7.95 13.36 4.63
C LEU A 155 -7.70 14.88 4.63
N ASP A 156 -8.73 15.70 4.84
CA ASP A 156 -8.61 17.16 4.96
C ASP A 156 -7.96 17.59 6.29
N LEU A 157 -8.21 16.85 7.38
CA LEU A 157 -7.51 17.05 8.65
C LEU A 157 -6.00 16.83 8.46
N MET A 158 -5.62 15.77 7.74
CA MET A 158 -4.23 15.46 7.45
C MET A 158 -3.56 16.53 6.57
N TYR A 159 -4.26 17.03 5.55
CA TYR A 159 -3.80 18.15 4.72
C TYR A 159 -3.43 19.37 5.56
N THR A 160 -4.30 19.68 6.52
CA THR A 160 -4.14 20.82 7.41
C THR A 160 -2.94 20.67 8.33
N PHE A 161 -2.66 19.47 8.85
CA PHE A 161 -1.59 19.25 9.83
C PHE A 161 -0.19 19.07 9.23
N TYR A 162 -0.05 18.41 8.07
CA TYR A 162 1.23 17.83 7.67
C TYR A 162 1.96 18.54 6.52
N SER A 163 1.60 19.78 6.17
CA SER A 163 2.25 20.54 5.07
C SER A 163 2.43 19.68 3.80
N ILE A 164 1.34 19.04 3.35
CA ILE A 164 1.37 18.02 2.30
C ILE A 164 2.10 18.53 1.04
N GLU A 165 1.82 19.75 0.59
CA GLU A 165 2.51 20.36 -0.55
C GLU A 165 4.04 20.36 -0.43
N LYS A 166 4.56 20.64 0.78
CA LYS A 166 5.99 20.64 1.06
C LYS A 166 6.56 19.23 1.04
N ILE A 167 5.83 18.23 1.56
CA ILE A 167 6.24 16.83 1.49
C ILE A 167 6.32 16.37 0.03
N VAL A 168 5.35 16.74 -0.83
CA VAL A 168 5.41 16.45 -2.27
C VAL A 168 6.67 17.01 -2.91
N GLN A 169 6.99 18.28 -2.61
CA GLN A 169 8.19 18.95 -3.12
C GLN A 169 9.47 18.27 -2.62
N LEU A 170 9.56 17.94 -1.33
CA LEU A 170 10.72 17.25 -0.76
C LEU A 170 10.95 15.88 -1.39
N ALA A 171 9.88 15.22 -1.83
CA ALA A 171 9.96 13.93 -2.51
C ALA A 171 10.06 14.04 -4.05
N ASN A 172 10.06 15.24 -4.64
CA ASN A 172 10.04 15.49 -6.09
C ASN A 172 9.02 14.61 -6.86
N TRP A 173 7.85 14.32 -6.28
CA TRP A 173 6.92 13.40 -6.91
C TRP A 173 6.23 13.95 -8.17
N ASN A 174 6.29 15.26 -8.40
CA ASN A 174 5.56 15.96 -9.46
C ASN A 174 6.42 16.39 -10.67
N ASP A 175 7.66 15.94 -10.79
CA ASP A 175 8.45 16.20 -12.01
C ASP A 175 8.16 15.14 -13.10
N LYS A 176 6.92 15.14 -13.58
CA LYS A 176 6.53 14.57 -14.89
C LYS A 176 5.61 15.52 -15.66
#